data_AF-A0A846XPG9-F1
#
_entry.id   AF-A0A846XPG9-F1
#
_cell.length_a   1.000
_cell.length_b   1.000
_cell.length_c   1.000
_cell.angle_alpha   90.00
_cell.angle_beta   90.00
_cell.angle_gamma   90.00
#
_symmetry.space_group_name_H-M   'P 1'
#
loop_
_entity.id
_entity.type
_entity.pdbx_description
1 polymer ?
#
loop_
_entity_poly.entity_id
_entity_poly.type
_entity_poly.pdbx_seq_one_letter_code
_entity_poly.pdbx_strand_id
1 'polypeptide(L)'
;MTMHRNTLATSRTPDNRKAADWRLLGGSAHILSVQLHDELFDGYQYPDTPIPGAPTGQIIFAPHHTPDLAAARELFPQHEDLWDAVRKDYWDAVSPFGPARHRRPEMWRQR
;
A
#
# COMPACT_ATOMS: atom_id res chain seq x y z
N MET A 1 26.47 -6.58 6.96
CA MET A 1 25.25 -7.38 6.70
C MET A 1 24.05 -6.53 7.07
N THR A 2 23.60 -5.69 6.14
CA THR A 2 22.50 -4.75 6.40
C THR A 2 21.20 -5.54 6.40
N MET A 3 20.56 -5.69 7.57
CA MET A 3 19.24 -6.28 7.68
C MET A 3 18.30 -5.53 6.74
N HIS A 4 17.83 -6.21 5.68
CA HIS A 4 16.78 -5.73 4.80
C HIS A 4 15.54 -5.48 5.67
N ARG A 5 15.30 -4.21 6.03
CA ARG A 5 14.17 -3.81 6.84
C ARG A 5 12.91 -4.07 6.02
N ASN A 6 12.27 -5.20 6.30
CA ASN A 6 10.97 -5.57 5.75
C ASN A 6 9.87 -4.70 6.37
N THR A 7 9.96 -3.40 6.16
CA THR A 7 9.08 -2.42 6.80
C THR A 7 7.79 -2.36 6.01
N LEU A 8 6.71 -2.86 6.61
CA LEU A 8 5.35 -2.59 6.17
C LEU A 8 5.02 -1.13 6.48
N ALA A 9 4.56 -0.40 5.47
CA ALA A 9 4.13 0.98 5.58
C ALA A 9 2.75 1.14 4.95
N THR A 10 1.93 2.01 5.53
CA THR A 10 0.62 2.36 4.97
C THR A 10 0.66 3.84 4.60
N SER A 11 0.50 4.13 3.31
CA SER A 11 0.31 5.49 2.81
C SER A 11 -1.17 5.77 2.60
N ARG A 12 -1.56 7.04 2.75
CA ARG A 12 -2.94 7.48 2.54
C ARG A 12 -2.93 8.77 1.74
N THR A 13 -3.95 8.97 0.93
CA THR A 13 -4.16 10.28 0.29
C THR A 13 -4.48 11.34 1.35
N PRO A 14 -4.22 12.64 1.08
CA PRO A 14 -4.49 13.72 2.04
C PRO A 14 -5.94 13.77 2.51
N ASP A 15 -6.87 13.38 1.63
CA ASP A 15 -8.30 13.32 1.89
C ASP A 15 -8.73 12.03 2.63
N ASN A 16 -7.78 11.11 2.92
CA ASN A 16 -7.97 9.85 3.64
C ASN A 16 -9.02 8.90 3.03
N ARG A 17 -9.43 9.13 1.77
CA ARG A 17 -10.33 8.25 1.01
C ARG A 17 -9.63 7.06 0.35
N LYS A 18 -8.33 7.15 0.12
CA LYS A 18 -7.55 6.06 -0.48
C LYS A 18 -6.36 5.75 0.41
N ALA A 19 -6.07 4.47 0.58
CA ALA A 19 -4.89 3.99 1.29
C ALA A 19 -4.22 2.88 0.49
N ALA A 20 -2.91 2.76 0.64
CA ALA A 20 -2.12 1.67 0.08
C ALA A 20 -1.20 1.13 1.15
N ASP A 21 -1.27 -0.17 1.38
CA ASP A 21 -0.27 -0.88 2.15
C ASP A 21 0.83 -1.34 1.21
N TRP A 22 2.06 -0.99 1.55
CA TRP A 22 3.22 -1.30 0.74
C TRP A 22 4.39 -1.67 1.62
N ARG A 23 5.41 -2.25 0.98
CA ARG A 23 6.57 -2.79 1.67
C ARG A 23 7.82 -2.53 0.88
N LEU A 24 8.89 -2.18 1.58
CA LEU A 24 10.20 -1.99 0.97
C LEU A 24 10.91 -3.34 0.78
N LEU A 25 10.97 -3.83 -0.46
CA LEU A 25 11.68 -5.07 -0.84
C LEU A 25 12.71 -4.75 -1.92
N GLY A 26 13.95 -5.21 -1.77
CA GLY A 26 14.97 -5.00 -2.81
C GLY A 26 15.35 -3.53 -3.08
N GLY A 27 14.89 -2.57 -2.26
CA GLY A 27 15.01 -1.14 -2.54
C GLY A 27 13.84 -0.54 -3.32
N SER A 28 12.79 -1.31 -3.58
CA SER A 28 11.57 -0.89 -4.27
C SER A 28 10.35 -0.96 -3.35
N ALA A 29 9.38 -0.07 -3.55
CA ALA A 29 8.08 -0.14 -2.87
C ALA A 29 7.17 -1.13 -3.61
N HIS A 30 6.86 -2.26 -2.97
CA HIS A 30 5.92 -3.26 -3.47
C HIS A 30 4.56 -3.05 -2.82
N ILE A 31 3.51 -2.92 -3.64
CA ILE A 31 2.15 -2.70 -3.17
C ILE A 31 1.52 -4.05 -2.79
N LEU A 32 1.02 -4.14 -1.57
CA LEU A 32 0.38 -5.34 -1.02
C LEU A 32 -1.14 -5.25 -1.13
N SER A 33 -1.70 -4.08 -0.83
CA SER A 33 -3.13 -3.82 -0.92
C SER A 33 -3.41 -2.35 -1.16
N VAL A 34 -4.56 -2.09 -1.76
CA VAL A 34 -5.12 -0.77 -1.97
C VAL A 34 -6.53 -0.78 -1.37
N GLN A 35 -6.86 0.28 -0.65
CA GLN A 35 -8.16 0.50 -0.06
C GLN A 35 -8.74 1.79 -0.63
N LEU A 36 -9.87 1.68 -1.30
CA LEU A 36 -10.58 2.77 -1.98
C LEU A 36 -11.92 2.96 -1.26
N HIS A 37 -11.94 3.80 -0.23
CA HIS A 37 -13.11 3.97 0.63
C HIS A 37 -14.31 4.65 -0.06
N ASP A 38 -14.07 5.31 -1.20
CA ASP A 38 -15.11 5.96 -2.01
C ASP A 38 -15.76 4.97 -2.99
N GLU A 39 -15.11 3.83 -3.27
CA GLU A 39 -15.59 2.84 -4.22
C GLU A 39 -16.37 1.71 -3.54
N LEU A 40 -17.51 1.36 -4.13
CA LEU A 40 -18.48 0.43 -3.56
C LEU A 40 -18.41 -1.00 -4.13
N PHE A 41 -17.29 -1.38 -4.77
CA PHE A 41 -17.13 -2.74 -5.30
C PHE A 41 -16.75 -3.74 -4.22
N ASP A 42 -17.12 -5.01 -4.41
CA ASP A 42 -16.71 -6.10 -3.52
C ASP A 42 -15.21 -6.30 -3.55
N GLY A 43 -14.58 -6.39 -2.37
CA GLY A 43 -13.14 -6.54 -2.30
C GLY A 43 -12.66 -7.77 -3.06
N TYR A 44 -11.62 -7.60 -3.87
CA TYR A 44 -11.09 -8.66 -4.72
C TYR A 44 -9.56 -8.71 -4.65
N GLN A 45 -9.02 -9.89 -4.89
CA GLN A 45 -7.61 -10.09 -5.12
C GLN A 45 -7.36 -9.91 -6.61
N TYR A 46 -6.47 -8.96 -6.95
CA TYR A 46 -6.08 -8.71 -8.33
C TYR A 46 -5.43 -9.97 -8.94
N PRO A 47 -5.77 -10.35 -10.19
CA PRO A 47 -6.57 -9.59 -11.15
C PRO A 47 -8.09 -9.66 -11.01
N ASP A 48 -8.70 -10.78 -10.61
CA ASP A 48 -10.18 -10.91 -10.65
C ASP A 48 -10.74 -11.94 -9.64
N THR A 49 -10.02 -12.25 -8.56
CA THR A 49 -10.46 -13.25 -7.60
C THR A 49 -11.26 -12.58 -6.48
N PRO A 50 -12.59 -12.72 -6.39
CA PRO A 50 -13.37 -12.11 -5.32
C PRO A 50 -12.93 -12.66 -3.97
N ILE A 51 -12.83 -11.78 -2.96
CA ILE A 51 -12.49 -12.18 -1.60
C ILE A 51 -13.77 -12.13 -0.77
N PRO A 52 -14.33 -13.30 -0.39
CA PRO A 52 -15.57 -13.34 0.38
C PRO A 52 -15.37 -12.66 1.74
N GLY A 53 -16.17 -11.63 2.01
CA GLY A 53 -16.12 -10.86 3.26
C GLY A 53 -14.99 -9.82 3.34
N ALA A 54 -14.30 -9.53 2.23
CA ALA A 54 -13.38 -8.40 2.21
C ALA A 54 -14.13 -7.06 2.37
N PRO A 55 -13.49 -6.05 2.98
CA PRO A 55 -14.00 -4.70 2.98
C PRO A 55 -14.29 -4.22 1.55
N THR A 56 -15.40 -3.50 1.40
CA THR A 56 -15.75 -2.84 0.13
C THR A 56 -14.63 -1.91 -0.32
N GLY A 57 -14.34 -1.90 -1.61
CA GLY A 57 -13.29 -1.08 -2.21
C GLY A 57 -11.86 -1.57 -1.90
N GLN A 58 -11.70 -2.82 -1.42
CA GLN A 58 -10.38 -3.39 -1.14
C GLN A 58 -9.85 -4.18 -2.35
N ILE A 59 -8.64 -3.85 -2.77
CA ILE A 59 -7.88 -4.60 -3.77
C ILE A 59 -6.66 -5.20 -3.09
N ILE A 60 -6.55 -6.53 -3.07
CA ILE A 60 -5.36 -7.21 -2.52
C ILE A 60 -4.50 -7.74 -3.67
N PHE A 61 -3.19 -7.55 -3.58
CA PHE A 61 -2.25 -8.18 -4.50
C PHE A 61 -1.74 -9.49 -3.91
N ALA A 62 -1.69 -10.54 -4.73
CA ALA A 62 -1.17 -11.83 -4.30
C ALA A 62 0.28 -11.67 -3.79
N PRO A 63 0.68 -12.34 -2.70
CA PRO A 63 1.99 -12.15 -2.07
C PRO A 63 3.17 -12.49 -3.00
N HIS A 64 2.97 -13.37 -3.96
CA HIS A 64 3.96 -13.74 -4.97
C HIS A 64 3.95 -12.85 -6.23
N HIS A 65 3.00 -11.93 -6.32
CA HIS A 65 2.78 -11.07 -7.48
C HIS A 65 2.42 -9.64 -7.05
N THR A 66 3.22 -9.09 -6.13
CA THR A 66 3.07 -7.72 -5.63
C THR A 66 3.75 -6.76 -6.61
N PRO A 67 2.99 -5.92 -7.33
CA PRO A 67 3.58 -4.97 -8.26
C PRO A 67 4.41 -3.95 -7.50
N ASP A 68 5.54 -3.54 -8.07
CA ASP A 68 6.23 -2.34 -7.59
C ASP A 68 5.42 -1.08 -7.91
N LEU A 69 5.80 0.05 -7.33
CA LEU A 69 5.11 1.33 -7.52
C LEU A 69 4.93 1.72 -9.00
N ALA A 70 5.90 1.44 -9.88
CA ALA A 70 5.76 1.76 -11.30
C ALA A 70 4.71 0.85 -11.96
N ALA A 71 4.80 -0.47 -11.72
CA ALA A 71 3.81 -1.42 -12.22
C ALA A 71 2.39 -1.12 -11.68
N ALA A 72 2.25 -0.78 -10.40
CA ALA A 72 0.95 -0.44 -9.81
C ALA A 72 0.33 0.82 -10.46
N ARG A 73 1.16 1.80 -10.83
CA ARG A 73 0.72 2.99 -11.58
C ARG A 73 0.26 2.66 -12.99
N GLU A 74 0.92 1.72 -13.67
CA GLU A 74 0.49 1.25 -14.99
C GLU A 74 -0.83 0.48 -14.93
N LEU A 75 -1.04 -0.32 -13.87
CA LEU A 75 -2.27 -1.08 -13.67
C LEU A 75 -3.46 -0.19 -13.28
N PHE A 76 -3.23 0.83 -12.46
CA PHE A 76 -4.28 1.72 -11.95
C PHE A 76 -3.90 3.20 -12.15
N PRO A 77 -3.85 3.69 -13.40
CA PRO A 77 -3.45 5.07 -13.69
C PRO A 77 -4.41 6.11 -13.11
N GLN A 78 -5.67 5.71 -12.89
CA GLN A 78 -6.74 6.50 -12.29
C GLN A 78 -6.56 6.82 -10.79
N HIS A 79 -5.51 6.31 -10.14
CA HIS A 79 -5.20 6.57 -8.73
C HIS A 79 -3.82 7.21 -8.54
N GLU A 80 -3.42 8.10 -9.46
CA GLU A 80 -2.15 8.81 -9.40
C GLU A 80 -1.91 9.52 -8.06
N ASP A 81 -2.94 10.14 -7.49
CA ASP A 81 -2.90 10.77 -6.15
C ASP A 81 -2.49 9.80 -5.03
N LEU A 82 -2.90 8.53 -5.11
CA LEU A 82 -2.47 7.50 -4.16
C LEU A 82 -1.00 7.12 -4.39
N TRP A 83 -0.58 6.98 -5.66
CA TRP A 83 0.79 6.64 -6.01
C TRP A 83 1.78 7.74 -5.66
N ASP A 84 1.40 9.01 -5.77
CA ASP A 84 2.21 10.14 -5.31
C ASP A 84 2.39 10.10 -3.77
N ALA A 85 1.32 9.79 -3.04
CA ALA A 85 1.40 9.60 -1.59
C ALA A 85 2.38 8.48 -1.22
N VAL A 86 2.28 7.31 -1.86
CA VAL A 86 3.22 6.18 -1.66
C VAL A 86 4.65 6.58 -2.03
N ARG A 87 4.84 7.29 -3.14
CA ARG A 87 6.16 7.75 -3.60
C ARG A 87 6.81 8.64 -2.55
N LYS A 88 6.09 9.64 -2.04
CA LYS A 88 6.58 10.56 -1.01
C LYS A 88 7.00 9.80 0.26
N ASP A 89 6.15 8.87 0.66
CA ASP A 89 6.32 8.02 1.84
C ASP A 89 7.49 7.03 1.70
N TYR A 90 7.71 6.53 0.48
CA TYR A 90 8.85 5.74 0.06
C TYR A 90 10.15 6.55 0.14
N TRP A 91 10.20 7.75 -0.43
CA TRP A 91 11.38 8.62 -0.37
C TRP A 91 11.76 8.99 1.06
N ASP A 92 10.76 9.19 1.93
CA ASP A 92 10.97 9.38 3.35
C ASP A 92 11.61 8.14 4.00
N ALA A 93 11.11 6.94 3.69
CA ALA A 93 11.60 5.68 4.24
C ALA A 93 13.01 5.28 3.75
N VAL A 94 13.40 5.63 2.52
CA VAL A 94 14.73 5.33 1.96
C VAL A 94 15.75 6.43 2.16
N SER A 95 15.32 7.64 2.55
CA SER A 95 16.24 8.76 2.78
C SER A 95 17.03 8.55 4.08
N PRO A 96 18.38 8.53 4.04
CA PRO A 96 19.21 8.42 5.24
C PRO A 96 19.13 9.66 6.15
N PHE A 97 18.45 10.73 5.73
CA PHE A 97 18.34 12.01 6.45
C PHE A 97 16.88 12.50 6.64
N GLY A 98 15.87 11.63 6.45
CA GLY A 98 14.43 11.94 6.58
C GLY A 98 13.77 11.31 7.82
N PRO A 99 12.68 11.89 8.36
CA PRO A 99 12.23 11.71 9.73
C PRO A 99 11.94 10.25 10.08
N ALA A 100 12.42 9.84 11.25
CA ALA A 100 12.04 8.60 11.90
C ALA A 100 10.50 8.47 11.95
N ARG A 101 9.91 7.72 11.01
CA ARG A 101 8.46 7.58 10.93
C ARG A 101 7.91 6.75 12.08
N HIS A 102 7.13 7.45 12.91
CA HIS A 102 5.71 7.20 13.08
C HIS A 102 5.32 5.71 13.08
N ARG A 103 5.82 4.96 14.08
CA ARG A 103 5.12 3.77 14.57
C ARG A 103 3.72 4.22 15.00
N ARG A 104 2.71 4.05 14.15
CA ARG A 104 1.38 3.76 14.70
C ARG A 104 1.48 2.34 15.22
N PRO A 105 1.40 2.11 16.54
CA PRO A 105 1.17 0.77 17.03
C PRO A 105 -0.15 0.31 16.44
N GLU A 106 -0.04 -0.84 15.78
CA GLU A 106 -1.07 -1.78 15.48
C GLU A 106 -2.09 -1.90 16.62
N MET A 107 -3.09 -1.02 16.62
CA MET A 107 -4.33 -1.20 17.37
C MET A 107 -5.30 -1.96 16.45
N TRP A 108 -4.98 -3.23 16.19
CA TRP A 108 -6.01 -4.16 15.77
C TRP A 108 -7.03 -4.27 16.89
N ARG A 109 -8.29 -4.10 16.52
CA ARG A 109 -9.42 -4.49 17.34
C ARG A 109 -9.25 -5.95 17.75
N GLN A 110 -8.91 -6.18 19.01
CA GLN A 110 -9.46 -7.33 19.74
C GLN A 110 -10.76 -6.83 20.38
N ARG A 111 -11.86 -7.42 19.93
CA ARG A 111 -13.08 -7.50 20.74
C ARG A 111 -13.01 -8.83 21.48
#